data_AF-A0A6N3K0A6-F1
#
_entry.id   AF-A0A6N3K0A6-F1
#
_cell.length_a   1.000
_cell.length_b   1.000
_cell.length_c   1.000
_cell.angle_alpha   90.00
_cell.angle_beta   90.00
_cell.angle_gamma   90.00
#
_symmetry.space_group_name_H-M   'P 1'
#
loop_
_entity.id
_entity.type
_entity.pdbx_description
1 polymer ?
#
loop_
_entity_poly.entity_id
_entity_poly.type
_entity_poly.pdbx_seq_one_letter_code
_entity_poly.pdbx_strand_id
1 'polypeptide(L)'
;MRGGELRDDAPMDDHQSCRLSVSDGELELAGPPAALRALGRLLRQHAGHFEVAITGGVVAQERTTGPLLVSLQGETTLHFSGGREYLDIIWDALDGVAEQAETADDRAVHRHQHIEYLPGDDYRSPGSVPLVIVADWPDVPQQTMH
;
A
#
# COMPACT_ATOMS: atom_id res chain seq x y z
N MET A 1 -36.72 -26.54 1.78
CA MET A 1 -36.30 -25.21 2.30
C MET A 1 -34.92 -25.41 2.89
N ARG A 2 -33.82 -25.22 2.14
CA ARG A 2 -33.07 -23.98 1.86
C ARG A 2 -32.68 -23.20 3.13
N GLY A 3 -31.37 -22.99 3.27
CA GLY A 3 -30.67 -22.30 4.35
C GLY A 3 -29.38 -23.07 4.65
N GLY A 4 -28.51 -23.32 3.67
CA GLY A 4 -27.70 -22.26 3.05
C GLY A 4 -26.53 -22.01 3.97
N GLU A 5 -25.50 -22.85 3.89
CA GLU A 5 -24.22 -22.70 4.57
C GLU A 5 -23.76 -21.24 4.44
N LEU A 6 -23.60 -20.58 5.59
CA LEU A 6 -22.76 -19.40 5.72
C LEU A 6 -21.39 -19.84 5.20
N ARG A 7 -21.10 -19.48 3.95
CA ARG A 7 -19.73 -19.46 3.48
C ARG A 7 -19.02 -18.47 4.38
N ASP A 8 -18.18 -19.04 5.23
CA ASP A 8 -17.06 -18.34 5.85
C ASP A 8 -16.19 -17.87 4.67
N ASP A 9 -16.57 -16.75 4.05
CA ASP A 9 -15.72 -16.01 3.12
C ASP A 9 -14.60 -15.43 3.99
N ALA A 10 -13.64 -16.29 4.35
CA ALA A 10 -12.32 -15.85 4.74
C ALA A 10 -11.88 -14.82 3.69
N PRO A 11 -11.47 -13.59 4.06
CA PRO A 11 -11.14 -12.57 3.10
C PRO A 11 -10.03 -13.13 2.20
N MET A 12 -10.39 -13.41 0.96
CA MET A 12 -9.46 -13.89 -0.05
C MET A 12 -8.45 -12.77 -0.28
N ASP A 13 -7.32 -12.82 0.41
CA ASP A 13 -6.14 -11.96 0.23
C ASP A 13 -6.45 -10.54 -0.28
N ASP A 14 -7.15 -9.74 0.55
CA ASP A 14 -7.60 -8.38 0.19
C ASP A 14 -6.48 -7.49 -0.39
N HIS A 15 -5.23 -7.77 -0.02
CA HIS A 15 -4.04 -7.08 -0.50
C HIS A 15 -3.80 -7.23 -2.02
N GLN A 16 -4.37 -8.24 -2.69
CA GLN A 16 -4.23 -8.42 -4.14
C GLN A 16 -4.93 -7.33 -4.95
N SER A 17 -5.87 -6.60 -4.32
CA SER A 17 -6.53 -5.45 -4.91
C SER A 17 -5.64 -4.19 -4.91
N CYS A 18 -4.50 -4.21 -4.21
CA CYS A 18 -3.47 -3.20 -4.36
C CYS A 18 -2.86 -3.27 -5.75
N ARG A 19 -2.51 -2.11 -6.28
CA ARG A 19 -1.94 -1.90 -7.61
C ARG A 19 -0.69 -1.05 -7.51
N LEU A 20 0.32 -1.42 -8.27
CA LEU A 20 1.53 -0.64 -8.45
C LEU A 20 1.52 0.00 -9.84
N SER A 21 1.82 1.29 -9.90
CA SER A 21 1.96 2.08 -11.13
C SER A 21 3.07 3.12 -10.97
N VAL A 22 3.57 3.62 -12.09
CA VAL A 22 4.45 4.80 -12.11
C VAL A 22 3.67 5.93 -12.77
N SER A 23 3.52 7.05 -12.07
CA SER A 23 2.88 8.26 -12.59
C SER A 23 3.77 9.46 -12.30
N ASP A 24 3.98 10.32 -13.29
CA ASP A 24 4.74 11.58 -13.14
C ASP A 24 6.16 11.45 -12.52
N GLY A 25 6.80 10.28 -12.68
CA GLY A 25 8.11 10.00 -12.10
C GLY A 25 8.07 9.59 -10.62
N GLU A 26 6.87 9.47 -10.06
CA GLU A 26 6.61 8.94 -8.73
C GLU A 26 6.12 7.50 -8.83
N LEU A 27 6.41 6.74 -7.77
CA LEU A 27 5.86 5.41 -7.61
C LEU A 27 4.52 5.52 -6.89
N GLU A 28 3.47 4.92 -7.45
CA GLU A 28 2.15 4.92 -6.86
C GLU A 28 1.77 3.51 -6.39
N LEU A 29 1.39 3.40 -5.12
CA LEU A 29 0.76 2.21 -4.53
C LEU A 29 -0.70 2.55 -4.22
N ALA A 30 -1.60 2.08 -5.08
CA ALA A 30 -3.02 2.40 -5.02
C ALA A 30 -3.86 1.18 -4.61
N GLY A 31 -4.97 1.39 -3.91
CA GLY A 31 -5.98 0.35 -3.74
C GLY A 31 -7.09 0.70 -2.76
N PRO A 32 -8.07 -0.20 -2.60
CA PRO A 32 -9.12 -0.05 -1.61
C PRO A 32 -8.56 0.10 -0.18
N PRO A 33 -9.21 0.86 0.72
CA PRO A 33 -8.76 0.98 2.11
C PRO A 33 -8.52 -0.37 2.81
N ALA A 34 -9.41 -1.34 2.58
CA ALA A 34 -9.26 -2.70 3.10
C ALA A 34 -7.99 -3.40 2.57
N ALA A 35 -7.68 -3.22 1.29
CA ALA A 35 -6.50 -3.78 0.64
C ALA A 35 -5.20 -3.17 1.18
N LEU A 36 -5.17 -1.83 1.34
CA LEU A 36 -4.03 -1.12 1.92
C LEU A 36 -3.75 -1.59 3.36
N ARG A 37 -4.79 -1.77 4.18
CA ARG A 37 -4.62 -2.32 5.53
C ARG A 37 -4.19 -3.78 5.53
N ALA A 38 -4.74 -4.59 4.64
CA ALA A 38 -4.34 -5.99 4.51
C ALA A 38 -2.85 -6.09 4.14
N LEU A 39 -2.39 -5.24 3.20
CA LEU A 39 -0.99 -5.14 2.83
C LEU A 39 -0.11 -4.67 4.01
N GLY A 40 -0.51 -3.59 4.70
CA GLY A 40 0.22 -3.09 5.87
C GLY A 40 0.32 -4.11 7.01
N ARG A 41 -0.76 -4.87 7.27
CA ARG A 41 -0.76 -5.97 8.25
C ARG A 41 0.12 -7.13 7.83
N LEU A 42 0.12 -7.48 6.55
CA LEU A 42 0.95 -8.55 6.01
C LEU A 42 2.43 -8.19 6.16
N LEU A 43 2.83 -7.00 5.71
CA LEU A 43 4.20 -6.50 5.83
C LEU A 43 4.69 -6.48 7.29
N ARG A 44 3.86 -5.98 8.24
CA ARG A 44 4.17 -5.96 9.68
C ARG A 44 4.44 -7.34 10.30
N GLN A 45 3.80 -8.38 9.79
CA GLN A 45 3.94 -9.74 10.34
C GLN A 45 5.32 -10.35 10.02
N HIS A 46 5.98 -9.85 8.97
CA HIS A 46 7.27 -10.36 8.54
C HIS A 46 8.38 -9.43 9.04
N ALA A 47 9.29 -9.94 9.88
CA ALA A 47 10.39 -9.17 10.46
C ALA A 47 11.70 -9.23 9.64
N GLY A 48 11.71 -10.03 8.57
CA GLY A 48 12.85 -10.25 7.68
C GLY A 48 12.47 -10.05 6.22
N HIS A 49 13.26 -10.63 5.31
CA HIS A 49 12.96 -10.57 3.89
C HIS A 49 11.60 -11.22 3.59
N PHE A 50 10.75 -10.47 2.88
CA PHE A 50 9.42 -10.92 2.49
C PHE A 50 9.01 -10.25 1.18
N GLU A 51 8.37 -11.02 0.31
CA GLU A 51 7.87 -10.56 -0.98
C GLU A 51 6.41 -10.97 -1.12
N VAL A 52 5.58 -10.05 -1.61
CA VAL A 52 4.18 -10.32 -1.95
C VAL A 52 3.86 -9.74 -3.32
N ALA A 53 3.22 -10.56 -4.16
CA ALA A 53 2.74 -10.13 -5.46
C ALA A 53 1.44 -9.30 -5.29
N ILE A 54 1.38 -8.18 -5.98
CA ILE A 54 0.17 -7.36 -6.13
C ILE A 54 -0.08 -7.10 -7.62
N THR A 55 -1.19 -6.46 -7.96
CA THR A 55 -1.45 -6.12 -9.35
C THR A 55 -0.40 -5.12 -9.83
N GLY A 56 0.23 -5.39 -10.98
CA GLY A 56 1.24 -4.48 -11.55
C GLY A 56 2.64 -4.57 -10.93
N GLY A 57 2.88 -5.44 -9.93
CA GLY A 57 4.23 -5.59 -9.39
C GLY A 57 4.37 -6.51 -8.17
N VAL A 58 5.55 -6.43 -7.56
CA VAL A 58 5.88 -7.14 -6.31
C VAL A 58 6.29 -6.09 -5.29
N VAL A 59 5.73 -6.20 -4.08
CA VAL A 59 6.18 -5.45 -2.91
C VAL A 59 7.15 -6.34 -2.15
N ALA A 60 8.39 -5.88 -2.00
CA ALA A 60 9.42 -6.57 -1.26
C ALA A 60 9.83 -5.72 -0.06
N GLN A 61 10.06 -6.35 1.09
CA GLN A 61 10.64 -5.71 2.27
C GLN A 61 11.86 -6.49 2.75
N GLU A 62 12.87 -5.76 3.25
CA GLU A 62 14.03 -6.32 3.93
C GLU A 62 14.38 -5.44 5.14
N ARG A 63 14.76 -6.08 6.25
CA ARG A 63 15.28 -5.35 7.40
C ARG A 63 16.79 -5.19 7.26
N THR A 64 17.25 -3.94 7.15
CA THR A 64 18.67 -3.60 7.09
C THR A 64 19.02 -2.62 8.22
N THR A 65 20.31 -2.39 8.47
CA THR A 65 20.77 -1.41 9.46
C THR A 65 20.86 0.01 8.88
N GLY A 66 20.45 0.19 7.63
CA GLY A 66 20.61 1.44 6.87
C GLY A 66 19.32 2.27 6.78
N PRO A 67 19.42 3.44 6.13
CA PRO A 67 18.25 4.27 5.82
C PRO A 67 17.27 3.54 4.91
N LEU A 68 16.02 4.02 4.87
CA LEU A 68 14.98 3.44 4.01
C LEU A 68 15.41 3.52 2.53
N LEU A 69 15.66 2.38 1.89
CA LEU A 69 15.84 2.27 0.44
C LEU A 69 14.48 1.91 -0.15
N VAL A 70 14.05 2.66 -1.16
CA VAL A 70 12.94 2.31 -2.05
C VAL A 70 13.53 1.98 -3.41
N SER A 71 13.51 0.72 -3.85
CA SER A 71 14.24 0.33 -5.08
C SER A 71 13.50 -0.50 -6.10
N LEU A 72 13.52 0.12 -7.27
CA LEU A 72 13.20 -0.25 -8.65
C LEU A 72 13.90 -1.48 -9.26
N GLN A 73 13.30 -2.64 -9.59
CA GLN A 73 13.94 -3.63 -10.50
C GLN A 73 13.07 -4.08 -11.70
N GLY A 74 13.76 -4.40 -12.80
CA GLY A 74 13.17 -4.91 -14.06
C GLY A 74 12.54 -3.84 -14.94
N GLU A 75 11.77 -2.96 -14.32
CA GLU A 75 11.41 -1.60 -14.78
C GLU A 75 10.71 -0.85 -13.62
N THR A 76 10.02 -1.54 -12.68
CA THR A 76 9.62 -0.95 -11.36
C THR A 76 9.19 -1.96 -10.23
N THR A 77 10.11 -2.70 -9.58
CA THR A 77 9.95 -3.30 -8.20
C THR A 77 9.92 -2.29 -7.03
N LEU A 78 9.02 -2.40 -6.05
CA LEU A 78 9.05 -1.56 -4.82
C LEU A 78 9.77 -2.30 -3.68
N HIS A 79 11.08 -2.08 -3.52
CA HIS A 79 11.84 -2.64 -2.37
C HIS A 79 11.89 -1.66 -1.21
N PHE A 80 11.34 -1.97 -0.04
CA PHE A 80 11.53 -1.21 1.20
C PHE A 80 12.67 -1.81 2.04
N SER A 81 13.73 -1.07 2.32
CA SER A 81 14.84 -1.57 3.15
C SER A 81 15.21 -0.63 4.28
N GLY A 82 15.18 -1.02 5.54
CA GLY A 82 15.66 -0.15 6.63
C GLY A 82 15.43 -0.72 8.02
N GLY A 83 15.71 0.11 9.03
CA GLY A 83 15.32 -0.14 10.42
C GLY A 83 13.81 -0.33 10.58
N ARG A 84 13.41 -0.96 11.69
CA ARG A 84 11.99 -1.23 11.97
C ARG A 84 11.20 0.06 12.07
N GLU A 85 11.77 1.06 12.72
CA GLU A 85 11.25 2.41 12.85
C GLU A 85 10.96 3.07 11.50
N TYR A 86 11.68 2.71 10.44
CA TYR A 86 11.48 3.26 9.09
C TYR A 86 10.43 2.49 8.31
N LEU A 87 10.38 1.17 8.49
CA LEU A 87 9.30 0.36 7.94
C LEU A 87 7.95 0.70 8.59
N ASP A 88 7.94 0.98 9.89
CA ASP A 88 6.75 1.43 10.64
C ASP A 88 6.13 2.68 10.00
N ILE A 89 6.93 3.64 9.50
CA ILE A 89 6.41 4.85 8.81
C ILE A 89 5.59 4.48 7.56
N ILE A 90 6.04 3.52 6.76
CA ILE A 90 5.31 3.08 5.56
C ILE A 90 4.04 2.35 5.95
N TRP A 91 4.11 1.49 6.96
CA TRP A 91 2.95 0.74 7.42
C TRP A 91 1.89 1.64 8.05
N ASP A 92 2.30 2.65 8.80
CA ASP A 92 1.42 3.66 9.38
C ASP A 92 0.82 4.57 8.30
N ALA A 93 1.56 4.85 7.22
CA ALA A 93 1.03 5.57 6.07
C ALA A 93 -0.06 4.78 5.32
N LEU A 94 0.12 3.46 5.14
CA LEU A 94 -0.92 2.59 4.58
C LEU A 94 -2.20 2.61 5.41
N ASP A 95 -2.07 2.47 6.73
CA ASP A 95 -3.22 2.52 7.64
C ASP A 95 -3.86 3.91 7.69
N GLY A 96 -3.04 4.97 7.71
CA GLY A 96 -3.49 6.35 7.77
C GLY A 96 -4.27 6.76 6.54
N VAL A 97 -3.79 6.42 5.34
CA VAL A 97 -4.50 6.68 4.07
C VAL A 97 -5.81 5.88 4.02
N ALA A 98 -5.80 4.63 4.47
CA ALA A 98 -7.02 3.82 4.55
C ALA A 98 -8.05 4.40 5.55
N GLU A 99 -7.62 4.83 6.73
CA GLU A 99 -8.49 5.46 7.74
C GLU A 99 -9.07 6.78 7.24
N GLN A 100 -8.25 7.64 6.63
CA GLN A 100 -8.71 8.91 6.05
C GLN A 100 -9.74 8.69 4.94
N ALA A 101 -9.58 7.65 4.12
CA ALA A 101 -10.53 7.35 3.04
C ALA A 101 -11.87 6.80 3.55
N GLU A 102 -11.87 6.06 4.66
CA GLU A 102 -13.10 5.52 5.26
C GLU A 102 -13.88 6.54 6.10
N THR A 103 -13.16 7.47 6.73
CA THR A 103 -13.74 8.54 7.55
C THR A 103 -14.15 9.76 6.73
N ALA A 104 -13.86 9.78 5.43
CA ALA A 104 -14.25 10.86 4.54
C ALA A 104 -15.76 10.86 4.29
N ASP A 105 -16.37 12.03 4.39
CA ASP A 105 -17.79 12.26 4.04
C ASP A 105 -18.05 12.05 2.54
N ASP A 106 -17.03 12.28 1.70
CA ASP A 106 -17.07 12.07 0.26
C ASP A 106 -16.07 10.99 -0.17
N ARG A 107 -16.59 9.85 -0.62
CA ARG A 107 -15.80 8.71 -1.13
C ARG A 107 -15.25 8.92 -2.53
N ALA A 108 -15.69 9.96 -3.24
CA ALA A 108 -15.12 10.35 -4.54
C ALA A 108 -13.79 11.10 -4.39
N VAL A 109 -13.45 11.56 -3.18
CA VAL A 109 -12.15 12.20 -2.91
C VAL A 109 -11.11 11.11 -2.64
N HIS A 110 -10.23 10.87 -3.60
CA HIS A 110 -9.08 9.98 -3.41
C HIS A 110 -8.15 10.58 -2.35
N ARG A 111 -7.88 9.81 -1.30
CA ARG A 111 -6.91 10.20 -0.27
C ARG A 111 -5.57 9.65 -0.67
N HIS A 112 -4.56 10.51 -0.65
CA HIS A 112 -3.20 10.13 -0.96
C HIS A 112 -2.23 10.70 0.05
N GLN A 113 -1.13 9.98 0.27
CA GLN A 113 -0.02 10.43 1.07
C GLN A 113 1.27 10.30 0.27
N HIS A 114 1.98 11.42 0.13
CA HIS A 114 3.31 11.45 -0.48
C HIS A 114 4.37 11.16 0.58
N ILE A 115 5.29 10.30 0.21
CA ILE A 115 6.48 9.94 0.97
C ILE A 115 7.66 10.34 0.10
N GLU A 116 8.14 11.57 0.31
CA GLU A 116 9.24 12.18 -0.43
C GLU A 116 10.47 12.43 0.46
N TYR A 117 11.67 12.49 -0.11
CA TYR A 117 12.86 12.90 0.63
C TYR A 117 12.82 14.41 0.90
N LEU A 118 12.86 14.81 2.17
CA LEU A 118 13.05 16.22 2.57
C LEU A 118 14.46 16.41 3.17
N PRO A 119 15.19 17.47 2.79
CA PRO A 119 16.51 17.74 3.36
C PRO A 119 16.45 17.89 4.90
N GLY A 120 17.16 17.01 5.62
CA GLY A 120 17.14 16.95 7.09
C GLY A 120 16.53 15.65 7.65
N ASP A 121 15.95 14.80 6.80
CA ASP A 121 15.49 13.47 7.18
C ASP A 121 16.66 12.46 7.19
N ASP A 122 17.24 12.19 8.37
CA ASP A 122 18.34 11.23 8.54
C ASP A 122 17.98 9.77 8.18
N TYR A 123 16.70 9.51 7.91
CA TYR A 123 16.12 8.19 7.71
C TYR A 123 15.74 7.86 6.26
N ARG A 124 15.84 8.83 5.33
CA ARG A 124 15.45 8.67 3.93
C ARG A 124 16.67 8.80 3.00
N SER A 125 16.83 7.87 2.06
CA SER A 125 17.95 7.93 1.12
C SER A 125 17.71 9.05 0.08
N PRO A 126 18.68 9.96 -0.15
CA PRO A 126 18.57 11.07 -1.12
C PRO A 126 18.36 10.62 -2.58
N GLY A 127 18.58 9.34 -2.88
CA GLY A 127 18.36 8.74 -4.20
C GLY A 127 17.00 8.07 -4.38
N SER A 128 16.10 8.14 -3.40
CA SER A 128 14.78 7.51 -3.48
C SER A 128 13.82 8.36 -4.31
N VAL A 129 13.07 7.72 -5.21
CA VAL A 129 11.92 8.35 -5.86
C VAL A 129 10.78 8.54 -4.85
N PRO A 130 9.93 9.58 -5.00
CA PRO A 130 8.74 9.71 -4.16
C PRO A 130 7.84 8.48 -4.28
N LEU A 131 7.30 8.04 -3.14
CA LEU A 131 6.22 7.05 -3.09
C LEU A 131 4.92 7.76 -2.75
N VAL A 132 3.89 7.55 -3.54
CA VAL A 132 2.52 8.00 -3.29
C VAL A 132 1.69 6.79 -2.93
N ILE A 133 1.06 6.82 -1.75
CA ILE A 133 0.07 5.82 -1.35
C ILE A 133 -1.29 6.41 -1.61
N VAL A 134 -2.16 5.71 -2.35
CA VAL A 134 -3.48 6.19 -2.74
C VAL A 134 -4.56 5.22 -2.28
N ALA A 135 -5.54 5.71 -1.54
CA ALA A 135 -6.79 5.00 -1.33
C ALA A 135 -7.79 5.40 -2.42
N ASP A 136 -8.07 4.45 -3.31
CA ASP A 136 -9.18 4.54 -4.26
C ASP A 136 -10.26 3.51 -3.92
N TRP A 137 -11.52 3.93 -4.00
CA TRP A 137 -12.61 2.98 -3.95
C TRP A 137 -12.74 2.40 -5.34
N PRO A 138 -12.80 1.06 -5.50
CA PRO A 138 -13.17 0.50 -6.80
C PRO A 138 -14.53 1.09 -7.15
N ASP A 139 -14.66 1.61 -8.38
CA ASP A 139 -15.92 2.19 -8.87
C ASP A 139 -17.05 1.28 -8.42
N VAL A 140 -17.85 1.74 -7.46
CA VAL A 140 -19.07 1.02 -7.09
C VAL A 140 -19.89 1.12 -8.36
N PRO A 141 -20.22 0.01 -9.05
CA PRO A 141 -21.03 0.11 -10.26
C PRO A 141 -22.28 0.88 -9.86
N GLN A 142 -22.45 2.08 -10.39
CA GLN A 142 -23.69 2.83 -10.20
C GLN A 142 -24.78 1.92 -10.73
N GLN A 143 -25.49 1.24 -9.82
CA GLN A 143 -26.64 0.44 -10.19
C GLN A 143 -27.58 1.40 -10.89
N THR A 144 -27.60 1.32 -12.22
CA THR A 144 -28.54 2.05 -13.04
C THR A 144 -29.89 1.46 -12.71
N MET A 145 -30.60 2.07 -11.75
CA MET A 145 -32.01 1.79 -11.51
C MET A 145 -32.74 2.22 -12.77
N HIS A 146 -33.21 1.23 -13.52
CA HIS A 146 -34.01 1.39 -14.72
C HIS A 146 -35.50 1.26 -14.38
#